data_AF-A0A3C1QTU7-F1
#
_entry.id   AF-A0A3C1QTU7-F1
#
_cell.length_a   1.000
_cell.length_b   1.000
_cell.length_c   1.000
_cell.angle_alpha   90.00
_cell.angle_beta   90.00
_cell.angle_gamma   90.00
#
_symmetry.space_group_name_H-M   'P 1'
#
loop_
_entity.id
_entity.type
_entity.pdbx_description
1 polymer ?
#
loop_
_entity_poly.entity_id
_entity_poly.type
_entity_poly.pdbx_seq_one_letter_code
_entity_poly.pdbx_strand_id
1 'polypeptide(L)'
;MMGCRPSEVILLPFGSSLMLSLAARSRVRHARSLLSIALVIGASLAAVDRASAQERTATFDDFDSVALGDRWLMIGGENATAARVPVPAEVKEPGVADRMARIEFVPGAIFAMRNEVAWPELDAPSSIRLRLRAAEASEQDPERIEVRVYSRQRRAWRWRRIDLTDDRWRTVELPMPLFLHSDATHVRWNEAARLAIFSRTAGTIEFDRIELVAAGATEADELTAEALSELAFGPRGRVVRRDPFAIVTDCDDLQVEPILDRLDALRLETDSLLGAPTEPDPTVPLLIFREAAEFRTFFERLGQALQVTVAPPRTEGYTAFGIACCVRSDEFGPVRPIYVHETCHALLERRLGLSNRNEWLHEGLASHFQSRLLAQDEDRRRAATAVVAEPAAWPELLSGKPIALDDYAEAMFLVEWLTADEGRRAKFVEALEAMRRDGSTTFVDGPATITGRSTEAARAEWLDWISRQR
;
A
#
# COMPACT_ATOMS: atom_id res chain seq x y z
N MET A 1 10.99 -20.37 18.57
CA MET A 1 11.89 -20.12 17.44
C MET A 1 11.06 -19.97 16.16
N MET A 2 10.63 -18.75 15.85
CA MET A 2 9.95 -18.41 14.60
C MET A 2 10.95 -17.62 13.75
N GLY A 3 11.49 -18.25 12.71
CA GLY A 3 12.28 -17.55 11.71
C GLY A 3 11.35 -16.70 10.84
N CYS A 4 11.54 -15.39 10.84
CA CYS A 4 10.96 -14.52 9.83
C CYS A 4 11.63 -14.87 8.48
N ARG A 5 10.85 -15.42 7.54
CA ARG A 5 11.28 -15.57 6.15
C ARG A 5 11.35 -14.18 5.50
N PRO A 6 12.30 -13.92 4.60
CA PRO A 6 12.30 -12.69 3.80
C PRO A 6 11.01 -12.63 2.97
N SER A 7 10.24 -11.56 3.15
CA SER A 7 9.03 -11.31 2.39
C SER A 7 9.40 -10.95 0.94
N GLU A 8 9.32 -11.92 0.03
CA GLU A 8 8.90 -11.61 -1.32
C GLU A 8 7.41 -11.26 -1.20
N VAL A 9 7.07 -9.98 -1.34
CA VAL A 9 5.68 -9.57 -1.49
C VAL A 9 5.25 -10.06 -2.88
N ILE A 10 4.76 -11.29 -2.93
CA ILE A 10 4.05 -11.84 -4.08
C ILE A 10 2.57 -11.58 -3.80
N LEU A 11 2.05 -10.48 -4.34
CA LEU A 11 0.61 -10.27 -4.40
C LEU A 11 0.05 -11.27 -5.42
N LEU A 12 -0.54 -12.36 -4.93
CA LEU A 12 -1.13 -13.41 -5.75
C LEU A 12 -2.58 -13.03 -6.13
N PRO A 13 -2.94 -12.99 -7.42
CA PRO A 13 -4.33 -12.85 -7.82
C PRO A 13 -5.03 -14.21 -7.69
N PHE A 14 -6.03 -14.28 -6.80
CA PHE A 14 -6.99 -15.39 -6.76
C PHE A 14 -8.11 -15.14 -7.78
N GLY A 15 -8.52 -16.22 -8.45
CA GLY A 15 -9.18 -16.16 -9.75
C GLY A 15 -10.69 -15.92 -9.71
N SER A 16 -11.19 -15.40 -10.83
CA SER A 16 -12.57 -15.57 -11.25
C SER A 16 -12.60 -16.02 -12.71
N SER A 17 -13.44 -17.01 -13.00
CA SER A 17 -14.08 -17.23 -14.29
C SER A 17 -15.16 -18.30 -14.13
N LEU A 18 -16.41 -17.89 -14.28
CA LEU A 18 -17.41 -18.73 -14.92
C LEU A 18 -18.04 -17.91 -16.06
N MET A 19 -17.55 -18.13 -17.29
CA MET A 19 -18.33 -18.25 -18.54
C MET A 19 -17.37 -18.65 -19.69
N LEU A 20 -17.85 -19.55 -20.55
CA LEU A 20 -17.12 -20.35 -21.55
C LEU A 20 -16.45 -19.56 -22.70
N SER A 21 -15.28 -20.05 -23.17
CA SER A 21 -15.01 -20.51 -24.56
C SER A 21 -13.60 -20.22 -25.15
N LEU A 22 -12.85 -21.30 -25.42
CA LEU A 22 -11.92 -21.61 -26.53
C LEU A 22 -10.69 -20.72 -26.88
N ALA A 23 -9.53 -21.24 -26.45
CA ALA A 23 -8.22 -21.40 -27.12
C ALA A 23 -7.82 -20.54 -28.36
N ALA A 24 -6.60 -19.95 -28.29
CA ALA A 24 -5.50 -20.23 -29.23
C ALA A 24 -4.16 -19.61 -28.76
N ARG A 25 -3.08 -20.37 -29.00
CA ARG A 25 -1.68 -20.06 -28.68
C ARG A 25 -1.09 -19.03 -29.65
N SER A 26 -0.21 -18.14 -29.18
CA SER A 26 1.02 -17.81 -29.93
C SER A 26 2.12 -17.25 -29.04
N ARG A 27 3.36 -17.66 -29.32
CA ARG A 27 4.61 -17.23 -28.68
C ARG A 27 5.16 -16.02 -29.44
N VAL A 28 5.57 -14.96 -28.74
CA VAL A 28 6.60 -14.04 -29.25
C VAL A 28 7.49 -13.58 -28.10
N ARG A 29 8.77 -13.97 -28.17
CA ARG A 29 9.91 -13.36 -27.45
C ARG A 29 9.91 -11.87 -27.74
N HIS A 30 10.31 -10.97 -26.83
CA HIS A 30 11.18 -9.83 -27.15
C HIS A 30 11.90 -9.39 -25.88
N ALA A 31 13.23 -9.35 -25.98
CA ALA A 31 14.15 -8.82 -24.99
C ALA A 31 14.43 -7.34 -25.28
N ARG A 32 14.90 -6.64 -24.24
CA ARG A 32 15.51 -5.28 -24.22
C ARG A 32 14.54 -4.09 -24.14
N SER A 33 14.39 -3.56 -22.93
CA SER A 33 14.56 -2.13 -22.60
C SER A 33 14.42 -1.96 -21.08
N LEU A 34 15.55 -2.00 -20.36
CA LEU A 34 15.59 -1.97 -18.88
C LEU A 34 16.07 -0.63 -18.29
N LEU A 35 16.23 0.44 -19.09
CA LEU A 35 16.90 1.66 -18.59
C LEU A 35 16.11 2.97 -18.67
N SER A 36 14.84 2.98 -19.11
CA SER A 36 14.20 4.25 -19.48
C SER A 36 12.97 4.67 -18.66
N ILE A 37 12.37 3.79 -17.84
CA ILE A 37 11.07 4.10 -17.20
C ILE A 37 11.25 4.82 -15.85
N ALA A 38 12.28 4.47 -15.07
CA ALA A 38 12.54 5.13 -13.78
C ALA A 38 12.90 6.64 -13.95
N LEU A 39 13.49 7.02 -15.09
CA LEU A 39 13.81 8.42 -15.40
C LEU A 39 12.57 9.23 -15.80
N VAL A 40 11.55 8.60 -16.39
CA VAL A 40 10.33 9.27 -16.88
C VAL A 40 9.41 9.67 -15.73
N ILE A 41 9.29 8.84 -14.68
CA ILE A 41 8.46 9.19 -13.51
C ILE A 41 9.13 10.32 -12.70
N GLY A 42 10.46 10.31 -12.59
CA GLY A 42 11.21 11.41 -11.97
C GLY A 42 11.19 12.72 -12.78
N ALA A 43 11.06 12.64 -14.11
CA ALA A 43 11.02 13.80 -15.00
C ALA A 43 9.60 14.35 -15.25
N SER A 44 8.54 13.54 -15.13
CA SER A 44 7.15 14.00 -15.31
C SER A 44 6.53 14.60 -14.04
N LEU A 45 7.10 14.35 -12.86
CA LEU A 45 6.79 15.12 -11.64
C LEU A 45 7.46 16.52 -11.61
N ALA A 46 8.24 16.86 -12.64
CA ALA A 46 9.18 17.98 -12.60
C ALA A 46 8.81 19.20 -13.48
N ALA A 47 7.73 19.15 -14.25
CA ALA A 47 7.47 20.13 -15.31
C ALA A 47 6.16 20.90 -15.11
N VAL A 48 5.92 21.44 -13.92
CA VAL A 48 5.04 22.60 -13.72
C VAL A 48 5.73 23.56 -12.75
N ASP A 49 6.22 24.67 -13.29
CA ASP A 49 6.79 25.86 -12.60
C ASP A 49 7.92 25.62 -11.57
N ARG A 50 9.10 25.22 -12.04
CA ARG A 50 10.37 25.31 -11.28
C ARG A 50 10.91 26.75 -11.27
N ALA A 51 10.20 27.66 -10.63
CA ALA A 51 10.74 28.97 -10.26
C ALA A 51 11.36 28.88 -8.85
N SER A 52 12.70 28.74 -8.79
CA SER A 52 13.60 29.13 -7.69
C SER A 52 13.23 28.81 -6.23
N ALA A 53 12.58 27.69 -5.92
CA ALA A 53 12.52 27.23 -4.53
C ALA A 53 13.91 26.69 -4.12
N GLN A 54 14.55 27.33 -3.15
CA GLN A 54 15.81 26.85 -2.57
C GLN A 54 15.55 25.50 -1.89
N GLU A 55 16.32 24.47 -2.26
CA GLU A 55 16.26 23.17 -1.59
C GLU A 55 16.56 23.35 -0.09
N ARG A 56 15.69 22.80 0.75
CA ARG A 56 15.87 22.76 2.20
C ARG A 56 16.12 21.33 2.62
N THR A 57 17.05 21.11 3.54
CA THR A 57 17.32 19.77 4.10
C THR A 57 17.27 19.79 5.61
N ALA A 58 16.90 18.66 6.19
CA ALA A 58 17.02 18.38 7.62
C ALA A 58 17.75 17.04 7.80
N THR A 59 18.80 17.03 8.61
CA THR A 59 19.71 15.88 8.72
C THR A 59 19.24 14.91 9.80
N PHE A 60 19.07 13.63 9.44
CA PHE A 60 18.91 12.54 10.40
C PHE A 60 20.22 12.22 11.10
N ASP A 61 21.32 12.15 10.36
CA ASP A 61 22.67 12.00 10.91
C ASP A 61 23.71 12.39 9.86
N ASP A 62 24.81 13.01 10.29
CA ASP A 62 26.02 13.24 9.50
C ASP A 62 27.16 12.28 9.90
N PHE A 63 26.98 11.51 10.96
CA PHE A 63 27.96 10.60 11.56
C PHE A 63 29.26 11.26 12.04
N ASP A 64 29.39 12.58 11.98
CA ASP A 64 30.59 13.30 12.42
C ASP A 64 30.53 13.64 13.90
N SER A 65 29.39 14.18 14.32
CA SER A 65 29.24 14.91 15.58
C SER A 65 28.81 14.02 16.74
N VAL A 66 27.91 13.07 16.49
CA VAL A 66 27.28 12.25 17.55
C VAL A 66 27.82 10.82 17.54
N ALA A 67 27.93 10.20 18.72
CA ALA A 67 28.33 8.80 18.79
C ALA A 67 27.24 7.90 18.18
N LEU A 68 27.65 6.92 17.38
CA LEU A 68 26.73 6.03 16.65
C LEU A 68 25.71 5.37 17.58
N GLY A 69 26.17 4.89 18.74
CA GLY A 69 25.34 4.19 19.73
C GLY A 69 24.34 5.08 20.47
N ASP A 70 24.45 6.41 20.40
CA ASP A 70 23.51 7.34 21.02
C ASP A 70 22.29 7.60 20.12
N ARG A 71 22.44 7.41 18.81
CA ARG A 71 21.37 7.66 17.82
C ARG A 71 20.86 6.40 17.15
N TRP A 72 21.70 5.39 17.01
CA TRP A 72 21.39 4.18 16.26
C TRP A 72 21.60 2.93 17.10
N LEU A 73 20.89 1.88 16.71
CA LEU A 73 21.07 0.56 17.27
C LEU A 73 20.94 -0.53 16.20
N MET A 74 21.65 -1.63 16.40
CA MET A 74 21.50 -2.84 15.59
C MET A 74 20.47 -3.77 16.24
N ILE A 75 19.51 -4.25 15.46
CA ILE A 75 18.45 -5.19 15.87
C ILE A 75 18.50 -6.41 14.96
N GLY A 76 18.53 -7.60 15.57
CA GLY A 76 18.53 -8.87 14.83
C GLY A 76 19.85 -9.13 14.11
N GLY A 77 20.08 -10.40 13.75
CA GLY A 77 21.31 -10.84 13.11
C GLY A 77 22.46 -11.00 14.10
N GLU A 78 22.62 -12.22 14.63
CA GLU A 78 23.86 -12.57 15.33
C GLU A 78 25.03 -12.29 14.37
N ASN A 79 25.99 -11.47 14.82
CA ASN A 79 27.15 -10.95 14.07
C ASN A 79 26.94 -9.71 13.18
N ALA A 80 25.75 -9.10 13.15
CA ALA A 80 25.62 -7.79 12.50
C ALA A 80 26.32 -6.71 13.36
N THR A 81 27.17 -5.89 12.75
CA THR A 81 27.92 -4.85 13.46
C THR A 81 27.75 -3.48 12.81
N ALA A 82 27.88 -2.42 13.60
CA ALA A 82 27.90 -1.05 13.11
C ALA A 82 28.99 -0.28 13.84
N ALA A 83 29.85 0.39 13.08
CA ALA A 83 30.97 1.16 13.60
C ALA A 83 31.06 2.51 12.90
N ARG A 84 31.42 3.54 13.67
CA ARG A 84 31.80 4.83 13.09
C ARG A 84 33.29 4.80 12.74
N VAL A 85 33.62 5.05 11.49
CA VAL A 85 34.99 4.98 10.95
C VAL A 85 35.35 6.26 10.18
N PRO A 86 36.64 6.63 10.08
CA PRO A 86 37.03 7.78 9.25
C PRO A 86 36.77 7.49 7.77
N VAL A 87 36.37 8.53 7.03
CA VAL A 87 36.28 8.46 5.56
C VAL A 87 37.69 8.35 4.97
N PRO A 88 37.97 7.37 4.09
CA PRO A 88 39.27 7.24 3.44
C PRO A 88 39.61 8.48 2.59
N ALA A 89 40.87 8.92 2.60
CA ALA A 89 41.31 10.17 1.98
C ALA A 89 41.12 10.21 0.45
N GLU A 90 41.07 9.03 -0.17
CA GLU A 90 40.80 8.79 -1.58
C GLU A 90 39.33 9.02 -1.98
N VAL A 91 38.39 9.01 -1.02
CA VAL A 91 36.98 9.30 -1.29
C VAL A 91 36.83 10.80 -1.58
N LYS A 92 36.27 11.13 -2.75
CA LYS A 92 36.02 12.51 -3.22
C LYS A 92 34.54 12.78 -3.51
N GLU A 93 33.65 11.89 -3.06
CA GLU A 93 32.21 12.04 -3.31
C GLU A 93 31.66 13.29 -2.60
N PRO A 94 30.95 14.19 -3.31
CA PRO A 94 30.40 15.39 -2.70
C PRO A 94 29.46 15.09 -1.52
N GLY A 95 29.75 15.73 -0.39
CA GLY A 95 28.98 15.59 0.85
C GLY A 95 29.46 14.49 1.77
N VAL A 96 30.34 13.59 1.31
CA VAL A 96 31.01 12.57 2.13
C VAL A 96 32.32 13.13 2.69
N ALA A 97 32.41 13.23 4.01
CA ALA A 97 33.55 13.83 4.69
C ALA A 97 33.79 13.20 6.06
N ASP A 98 34.97 13.42 6.62
CA ASP A 98 35.33 13.18 8.02
C ASP A 98 35.03 11.76 8.56
N ARG A 99 33.79 11.44 8.92
CA ARG A 99 33.37 10.12 9.43
C ARG A 99 32.13 9.57 8.74
N MET A 100 32.06 8.25 8.69
CA MET A 100 30.94 7.50 8.12
C MET A 100 30.52 6.36 9.06
N ALA A 101 29.29 5.88 8.91
CA ALA A 101 28.86 4.62 9.51
C ALA A 101 29.18 3.46 8.57
N ARG A 102 29.99 2.51 9.02
CA ARG A 102 30.23 1.23 8.35
C ARG A 102 29.41 0.16 9.04
N ILE A 103 28.55 -0.52 8.29
CA ILE A 103 27.62 -1.51 8.79
C ILE A 103 27.88 -2.84 8.09
N GLU A 104 28.18 -3.86 8.86
CA GLU A 104 28.30 -5.24 8.40
C GLU A 104 26.95 -5.91 8.64
N PHE A 105 26.17 -6.03 7.56
CA PHE A 105 24.85 -6.62 7.61
C PHE A 105 24.89 -8.14 7.42
N VAL A 106 24.00 -8.81 8.14
CA VAL A 106 23.52 -10.15 7.78
C VAL A 106 22.05 -10.05 7.33
N PRO A 107 21.54 -11.00 6.54
CA PRO A 107 20.16 -10.96 6.07
C PRO A 107 19.18 -10.88 7.25
N GLY A 108 18.25 -9.92 7.19
CA GLY A 108 17.25 -9.69 8.22
C GLY A 108 17.68 -8.77 9.37
N ALA A 109 18.95 -8.35 9.42
CA ALA A 109 19.42 -7.36 10.40
C ALA A 109 18.84 -5.96 10.09
N ILE A 110 18.64 -5.18 11.14
CA ILE A 110 18.09 -3.82 11.08
C ILE A 110 19.04 -2.86 11.78
N PHE A 111 19.44 -1.80 11.08
CA PHE A 111 20.08 -0.63 11.66
C PHE A 111 19.04 0.49 11.83
N ALA A 112 18.60 0.73 13.05
CA ALA A 112 17.46 1.61 13.33
C ALA A 112 17.86 2.81 14.18
N MET A 113 17.24 3.95 13.91
CA MET A 113 17.25 5.07 14.84
C MET A 113 16.59 4.66 16.15
N ARG A 114 17.21 5.10 17.25
CA ARG A 114 16.69 4.96 18.60
C ARG A 114 15.37 5.72 18.78
N ASN A 115 14.56 5.23 19.70
CA ASN A 115 13.22 5.77 19.95
C ASN A 115 13.25 7.19 20.51
N GLU A 116 14.34 7.52 21.22
CA GLU A 116 14.59 8.79 21.88
C GLU A 116 15.03 9.87 20.89
N VAL A 117 15.46 9.49 19.68
CA VAL A 117 15.87 10.44 18.66
C VAL A 117 14.63 11.04 18.00
N ALA A 118 14.57 12.37 17.98
CA ALA A 118 13.50 13.09 17.31
C ALA A 118 13.61 12.91 15.79
N TRP A 119 12.44 12.76 15.14
CA TRP A 119 12.37 12.88 13.68
C TRP A 119 12.75 14.32 13.30
N PRO A 120 13.62 14.55 12.31
CA PRO A 120 14.00 15.89 11.90
C PRO A 120 12.78 16.67 11.41
N GLU A 121 12.63 17.91 11.87
CA GLU A 121 11.55 18.80 11.43
C GLU A 121 11.92 19.44 10.09
N LEU A 122 11.06 19.26 9.09
CA LEU A 122 11.17 19.88 7.78
C LEU A 122 9.75 20.05 7.24
N ASP A 123 9.38 21.25 6.82
CA ASP A 123 8.06 21.47 6.22
C ASP A 123 8.04 20.89 4.80
N ALA A 124 6.96 20.15 4.48
CA ALA A 124 6.74 19.55 3.17
C ALA A 124 7.95 18.75 2.64
N PRO A 125 8.42 17.73 3.40
CA PRO A 125 9.48 16.86 2.90
C PRO A 125 8.97 16.11 1.67
N SER A 126 9.83 15.96 0.67
CA SER A 126 9.53 15.32 -0.62
C SER A 126 10.33 14.04 -0.85
N SER A 127 11.51 13.90 -0.21
CA SER A 127 12.38 12.74 -0.38
C SER A 127 13.29 12.49 0.84
N ILE A 128 13.75 11.24 0.96
CA ILE A 128 14.85 10.86 1.84
C ILE A 128 16.11 10.70 0.98
N ARG A 129 17.18 11.42 1.33
CA ARG A 129 18.47 11.36 0.65
C ARG A 129 19.49 10.63 1.50
N LEU A 130 20.23 9.74 0.86
CA LEU A 130 21.26 8.91 1.46
C LEU A 130 22.53 9.01 0.62
N ARG A 131 23.68 9.17 1.26
CA ARG A 131 24.97 8.91 0.60
C ARG A 131 25.44 7.55 1.08
N LEU A 132 25.62 6.62 0.15
CA LEU A 132 26.00 5.28 0.54
C LEU A 132 26.86 4.58 -0.51
N ARG A 133 27.54 3.54 -0.05
CA ARG A 133 28.35 2.62 -0.82
C ARG A 133 28.21 1.22 -0.25
N ALA A 134 28.08 0.21 -1.11
CA ALA A 134 28.16 -1.19 -0.73
C ALA A 134 29.54 -1.74 -1.13
N ALA A 135 30.43 -1.99 -0.17
CA ALA A 135 31.86 -2.18 -0.44
C ALA A 135 32.18 -3.39 -1.34
N GLU A 136 31.31 -4.40 -1.38
CA GLU A 136 31.53 -5.67 -2.10
C GLU A 136 30.46 -5.94 -3.17
N ALA A 137 29.52 -5.00 -3.38
CA ALA A 137 28.43 -5.18 -4.33
C ALA A 137 28.91 -5.28 -5.79
N SER A 138 28.23 -6.14 -6.56
CA SER A 138 28.43 -6.27 -8.00
C SER A 138 27.10 -6.53 -8.72
N GLU A 139 27.10 -6.53 -10.06
CA GLU A 139 25.91 -6.88 -10.83
C GLU A 139 25.46 -8.33 -10.58
N GLN A 140 26.43 -9.24 -10.34
CA GLN A 140 26.18 -10.65 -10.07
C GLN A 140 25.74 -10.91 -8.64
N ASP A 141 26.21 -10.09 -7.69
CA ASP A 141 25.88 -10.18 -6.28
C ASP A 141 25.58 -8.78 -5.71
N PRO A 142 24.36 -8.27 -5.96
CA PRO A 142 23.99 -6.94 -5.51
C PRO A 142 23.62 -6.95 -4.02
N GLU A 143 24.07 -5.93 -3.29
CA GLU A 143 23.60 -5.69 -1.94
C GLU A 143 22.20 -5.04 -1.98
N ARG A 144 21.25 -5.61 -1.24
CA ARG A 144 19.86 -5.15 -1.24
C ARG A 144 19.44 -4.74 0.16
N ILE A 145 18.97 -3.50 0.27
CA ILE A 145 18.43 -2.95 1.52
C ILE A 145 17.04 -2.37 1.33
N GLU A 146 16.36 -2.18 2.45
CA GLU A 146 15.15 -1.38 2.54
C GLU A 146 15.36 -0.21 3.49
N VAL A 147 15.00 0.98 3.03
CA VAL A 147 14.82 2.13 3.89
C VAL A 147 13.41 2.05 4.43
N ARG A 148 13.27 1.91 5.75
CA ARG A 148 12.00 1.77 6.45
C ARG A 148 11.73 2.98 7.32
N VAL A 149 10.50 3.45 7.30
CA VAL A 149 10.02 4.55 8.14
C VAL A 149 8.86 4.05 8.99
N TYR A 150 9.13 3.86 10.28
CA TYR A 150 8.18 3.29 11.23
C TYR A 150 7.27 4.35 11.84
N SER A 151 6.01 3.97 12.06
CA SER A 151 5.09 4.70 12.93
C SER A 151 5.51 4.57 14.39
N ARG A 152 5.29 5.63 15.19
CA ARG A 152 5.49 5.60 16.65
C ARG A 152 4.38 4.86 17.39
N GLN A 153 3.16 4.87 16.84
CA GLN A 153 1.94 4.55 17.58
C GLN A 153 1.46 3.12 17.37
N ARG A 154 1.87 2.47 16.28
CA ARG A 154 1.35 1.17 15.84
C ARG A 154 2.37 0.39 15.05
N ARG A 155 2.13 -0.91 14.89
CA ARG A 155 3.05 -1.82 14.18
C ARG A 155 2.93 -1.66 12.68
N ALA A 156 3.45 -0.55 12.19
CA ALA A 156 3.25 -0.08 10.84
C ALA A 156 4.50 0.66 10.34
N TRP A 157 4.84 0.49 9.07
CA TRP A 157 5.93 1.22 8.45
C TRP A 157 5.71 1.42 6.96
N ARG A 158 6.38 2.44 6.42
CA ARG A 158 6.60 2.57 4.99
C ARG A 158 7.99 2.05 4.63
N TRP A 159 8.21 1.60 3.41
CA TRP A 159 9.51 1.10 2.99
C TRP A 159 9.79 1.34 1.51
N ARG A 160 11.08 1.46 1.19
CA ARG A 160 11.58 1.55 -0.18
C ARG A 160 12.83 0.69 -0.32
N ARG A 161 12.86 -0.18 -1.33
CA ARG A 161 14.05 -0.97 -1.66
C ARG A 161 15.12 -0.10 -2.31
N ILE A 162 16.38 -0.48 -2.11
CA ILE A 162 17.53 -0.02 -2.89
C ILE A 162 18.33 -1.27 -3.27
N ASP A 163 18.65 -1.38 -4.55
CA ASP A 163 19.54 -2.41 -5.08
C ASP A 163 20.88 -1.73 -5.44
N LEU A 164 21.96 -2.14 -4.77
CA LEU A 164 23.32 -1.64 -4.99
C LEU A 164 24.08 -2.71 -5.78
N THR A 165 24.47 -2.37 -7.00
CA THR A 165 25.04 -3.32 -7.98
C THR A 165 26.52 -3.05 -8.29
N ASP A 166 27.14 -2.11 -7.57
CA ASP A 166 28.56 -1.81 -7.68
C ASP A 166 29.06 -1.20 -6.37
N ASP A 167 30.38 -1.06 -6.25
CA ASP A 167 31.09 -0.62 -5.04
C ASP A 167 31.33 0.89 -4.96
N ARG A 168 30.64 1.69 -5.78
CA ARG A 168 30.84 3.13 -5.85
C ARG A 168 29.96 3.85 -4.83
N TRP A 169 30.53 4.92 -4.26
CA TRP A 169 29.74 5.94 -3.58
C TRP A 169 28.72 6.55 -4.53
N ARG A 170 27.52 6.77 -4.01
CA ARG A 170 26.44 7.43 -4.72
C ARG A 170 25.52 8.14 -3.78
N THR A 171 24.94 9.23 -4.26
CA THR A 171 23.77 9.85 -3.64
C THR A 171 22.51 9.17 -4.17
N VAL A 172 21.73 8.56 -3.29
CA VAL A 172 20.41 8.01 -3.59
C VAL A 172 19.35 8.93 -3.00
N GLU A 173 18.48 9.45 -3.85
CA GLU A 173 17.30 10.20 -3.43
C GLU A 173 16.06 9.33 -3.60
N LEU A 174 15.30 9.18 -2.53
CA LEU A 174 14.11 8.33 -2.46
C LEU A 174 12.87 9.21 -2.33
N PRO A 175 12.10 9.41 -3.42
CA PRO A 175 10.86 10.17 -3.37
C PRO A 175 9.86 9.52 -2.42
N MET A 176 9.28 10.32 -1.54
CA MET A 176 8.31 9.89 -0.54
C MET A 176 7.05 9.21 -1.15
N PRO A 177 6.50 9.66 -2.30
CA PRO A 177 5.43 8.94 -3.02
C PRO A 177 5.72 7.48 -3.37
N LEU A 178 7.01 7.12 -3.50
CA LEU A 178 7.43 5.78 -3.94
C LEU A 178 7.70 4.81 -2.80
N PHE A 179 7.49 5.25 -1.54
CA PHE A 179 7.52 4.36 -0.39
C PHE A 179 6.22 3.59 -0.27
N LEU A 180 6.36 2.25 -0.27
CA LEU A 180 5.28 1.31 -0.08
C LEU A 180 4.88 1.23 1.38
N HIS A 181 3.64 0.83 1.65
CA HIS A 181 3.19 0.49 2.99
C HIS A 181 3.59 -0.95 3.33
N SER A 182 3.68 -1.26 4.63
CA SER A 182 3.83 -2.64 5.09
C SER A 182 2.59 -3.47 4.76
N ASP A 183 2.75 -4.78 4.61
CA ASP A 183 1.70 -5.68 4.12
C ASP A 183 0.38 -5.66 4.92
N ALA A 184 0.42 -5.20 6.17
CA ALA A 184 -0.75 -5.21 7.05
C ALA A 184 -1.32 -3.83 7.39
N THR A 185 -0.56 -2.75 7.19
CA THR A 185 -0.95 -1.42 7.65
C THR A 185 -0.49 -0.32 6.70
N HIS A 186 -1.37 0.67 6.53
CA HIS A 186 -1.10 1.95 5.86
C HIS A 186 -0.66 2.98 6.90
N VAL A 187 0.36 3.78 6.56
CA VAL A 187 0.98 4.78 7.43
C VAL A 187 1.05 6.11 6.68
N ARG A 188 0.44 7.14 7.27
CA ARG A 188 0.59 8.53 6.80
C ARG A 188 1.96 9.08 7.17
N TRP A 189 2.50 10.00 6.38
CA TRP A 189 3.82 10.58 6.67
C TRP A 189 3.83 11.43 7.94
N ASN A 190 2.70 12.02 8.36
CA ASN A 190 2.58 12.69 9.65
C ASN A 190 2.67 11.73 10.86
N GLU A 191 2.52 10.41 10.67
CA GLU A 191 2.77 9.39 11.69
C GLU A 191 4.23 8.89 11.69
N ALA A 192 5.03 9.27 10.68
CA ALA A 192 6.41 8.84 10.54
C ALA A 192 7.25 9.32 11.71
N ALA A 193 8.08 8.43 12.23
CA ALA A 193 8.77 8.74 13.47
C ALA A 193 10.18 8.18 13.59
N ARG A 194 10.50 7.08 12.90
CA ARG A 194 11.81 6.43 13.05
C ARG A 194 12.27 5.88 11.71
N LEU A 195 13.48 6.23 11.32
CA LEU A 195 14.15 5.67 10.17
C LEU A 195 14.89 4.39 10.56
N ALA A 196 14.89 3.40 9.68
CA ALA A 196 15.76 2.25 9.80
C ALA A 196 16.18 1.74 8.42
N ILE A 197 17.29 1.03 8.39
CA ILE A 197 17.80 0.30 7.24
C ILE A 197 17.67 -1.19 7.56
N PHE A 198 16.87 -1.91 6.77
CA PHE A 198 16.73 -3.36 6.87
C PHE A 198 17.53 -4.01 5.75
N SER A 199 18.34 -5.02 6.07
CA SER A 199 19.11 -5.74 5.06
C SER A 199 18.38 -6.97 4.53
N ARG A 200 18.30 -7.09 3.20
CA ARG A 200 17.81 -8.30 2.52
C ARG A 200 18.94 -9.29 2.22
N THR A 201 20.16 -8.82 2.09
CA THR A 201 21.36 -9.63 1.80
C THR A 201 22.41 -9.48 2.91
N ALA A 202 23.43 -10.33 2.91
CA ALA A 202 24.64 -10.04 3.67
C ALA A 202 25.46 -8.99 2.90
N GLY A 203 26.31 -8.23 3.57
CA GLY A 203 27.17 -7.25 2.91
C GLY A 203 27.68 -6.17 3.84
N THR A 204 28.52 -5.29 3.31
CA THR A 204 29.03 -4.14 4.05
C THR A 204 28.59 -2.85 3.39
N ILE A 205 27.79 -2.07 4.11
CA ILE A 205 27.31 -0.78 3.62
C ILE A 205 27.91 0.33 4.46
N GLU A 206 28.51 1.29 3.75
CA GLU A 206 29.01 2.53 4.29
C GLU A 206 27.95 3.61 4.02
N PHE A 207 27.49 4.26 5.07
CA PHE A 207 26.58 5.40 5.01
C PHE A 207 27.31 6.65 5.45
N ASP A 208 27.11 7.69 4.67
CA ASP A 208 27.33 9.05 5.09
C ASP A 208 26.03 9.84 4.91
N ARG A 209 25.87 10.88 5.73
CA ARG A 209 24.79 11.86 5.70
C ARG A 209 23.42 11.38 5.20
N ILE A 210 22.49 11.19 6.13
CA ILE A 210 21.10 10.84 5.86
C ILE A 210 20.22 12.07 6.08
N GLU A 211 19.41 12.46 5.08
CA GLU A 211 18.68 13.73 5.07
C GLU A 211 17.21 13.55 4.66
N LEU A 212 16.33 14.36 5.26
CA LEU A 212 15.07 14.76 4.64
C LEU A 212 15.34 15.94 3.71
N VAL A 213 14.66 15.94 2.57
CA VAL A 213 14.78 16.99 1.56
C VAL A 213 13.40 17.53 1.25
N ALA A 214 13.29 18.85 1.12
CA ALA A 214 12.12 19.56 0.63
C ALA A 214 12.52 20.36 -0.61
N ALA A 215 12.05 19.92 -1.78
CA ALA A 215 12.36 20.52 -3.07
C ALA A 215 11.07 21.03 -3.77
N GLY A 216 10.65 22.26 -3.46
CA GLY A 216 9.57 22.94 -4.19
C GLY A 216 8.17 22.30 -4.07
N ALA A 217 7.18 22.92 -4.73
CA ALA A 217 5.77 23.02 -4.35
C ALA A 217 4.86 21.78 -4.43
N THR A 218 5.33 20.55 -4.19
CA THR A 218 4.40 19.40 -4.12
C THR A 218 4.59 18.56 -2.87
N GLU A 219 3.64 18.72 -1.95
CA GLU A 219 3.36 17.95 -0.74
C GLU A 219 2.85 16.52 -1.03
N ALA A 220 3.34 15.89 -2.10
CA ALA A 220 2.79 14.60 -2.50
C ALA A 220 3.27 13.51 -1.54
N ASP A 221 2.43 13.15 -0.58
CA ASP A 221 2.64 12.03 0.35
C ASP A 221 2.48 10.65 -0.33
N GLU A 222 1.82 10.65 -1.50
CA GLU A 222 1.45 9.52 -2.33
C GLU A 222 1.62 9.84 -3.82
N LEU A 223 1.54 8.83 -4.70
CA LEU A 223 1.55 9.05 -6.15
C LEU A 223 0.35 9.89 -6.59
N THR A 224 0.61 10.99 -7.29
CA THR A 224 -0.45 11.87 -7.80
C THR A 224 -1.21 11.21 -8.95
N ALA A 225 -2.44 11.67 -9.19
CA ALA A 225 -3.23 11.21 -10.33
C ALA A 225 -2.54 11.48 -11.69
N GLU A 226 -1.77 12.58 -11.82
CA GLU A 226 -0.94 12.84 -13.02
C GLU A 226 0.17 11.81 -13.17
N ALA A 227 0.91 11.52 -12.09
CA ALA A 227 1.99 10.55 -12.14
C ALA A 227 1.47 9.15 -12.49
N LEU A 228 0.29 8.81 -11.96
CA LEU A 228 -0.41 7.57 -12.31
C LEU A 228 -0.92 7.58 -13.76
N SER A 229 -1.43 8.71 -14.25
CA SER A 229 -1.86 8.89 -15.64
C SER A 229 -0.71 8.69 -16.62
N GLU A 230 0.42 9.33 -16.36
CA GLU A 230 1.62 9.20 -17.18
C GLU A 230 2.14 7.75 -17.16
N LEU A 231 2.18 7.11 -15.98
CA LEU A 231 2.62 5.73 -15.83
C LEU A 231 1.69 4.71 -16.51
N ALA A 232 0.38 4.93 -16.41
CA ALA A 232 -0.63 4.01 -16.93
C ALA A 232 -0.85 4.17 -18.43
N PHE A 233 -0.99 5.41 -18.89
CA PHE A 233 -1.56 5.77 -20.20
C PHE A 233 -0.65 6.70 -21.03
N GLY A 234 0.35 7.32 -20.41
CA GLY A 234 1.19 8.36 -21.03
C GLY A 234 0.34 9.51 -21.57
N PRO A 235 0.57 9.99 -22.81
CA PRO A 235 -0.13 11.15 -23.37
C PRO A 235 -1.62 10.92 -23.67
N ARG A 236 -2.11 9.68 -23.58
CA ARG A 236 -3.54 9.35 -23.76
C ARG A 236 -4.34 9.50 -22.46
N GLY A 237 -3.66 9.63 -21.33
CA GLY A 237 -4.30 9.66 -20.04
C GLY A 237 -5.06 10.97 -19.80
N ARG A 238 -6.30 10.83 -19.32
CA ARG A 238 -7.16 11.91 -18.85
C ARG A 238 -7.35 11.78 -17.36
N VAL A 239 -7.19 12.89 -16.63
CA VAL A 239 -7.44 12.97 -15.19
C VAL A 239 -8.65 13.87 -14.93
N VAL A 240 -9.62 13.37 -14.17
CA VAL A 240 -10.78 14.16 -13.69
C VAL A 240 -10.83 14.03 -12.17
N ARG A 241 -10.99 15.16 -11.47
CA ARG A 241 -10.93 15.22 -10.00
C ARG A 241 -12.24 15.66 -9.38
N ARG A 242 -12.56 15.03 -8.26
CA ARG A 242 -13.54 15.50 -7.29
C ARG A 242 -13.15 14.97 -5.92
N ASP A 243 -12.62 15.85 -5.09
CA ASP A 243 -12.04 15.50 -3.80
C ASP A 243 -12.93 14.57 -2.95
N PRO A 244 -12.39 13.47 -2.40
CA PRO A 244 -11.00 13.01 -2.45
C PRO A 244 -10.66 12.15 -3.68
N PHE A 245 -11.61 11.92 -4.60
CA PHE A 245 -11.43 10.99 -5.71
C PHE A 245 -10.77 11.63 -6.95
N ALA A 246 -10.03 10.80 -7.67
CA ALA A 246 -9.57 11.11 -9.01
C ALA A 246 -9.81 9.92 -9.95
N ILE A 247 -10.47 10.18 -11.08
CA ILE A 247 -10.60 9.19 -12.16
C ILE A 247 -9.49 9.44 -13.18
N VAL A 248 -8.72 8.40 -13.47
CA VAL A 248 -7.63 8.42 -14.44
C VAL A 248 -7.94 7.41 -15.53
N THR A 249 -8.01 7.81 -16.80
CA THR A 249 -8.50 6.92 -17.86
C THR A 249 -7.98 7.30 -19.24
N ASP A 250 -7.87 6.32 -20.14
CA ASP A 250 -7.66 6.52 -21.59
C ASP A 250 -8.96 6.38 -22.41
N CYS A 251 -10.12 6.33 -21.73
CA CYS A 251 -11.44 6.27 -22.34
C CYS A 251 -12.03 7.68 -22.56
N ASP A 252 -11.76 8.30 -23.71
CA ASP A 252 -12.22 9.66 -24.04
C ASP A 252 -13.74 9.85 -23.93
N ASP A 253 -14.52 8.81 -24.25
CA ASP A 253 -15.97 8.80 -24.26
C ASP A 253 -16.60 8.38 -22.91
N LEU A 254 -15.78 7.99 -21.92
CA LEU A 254 -16.27 7.60 -20.60
C LEU A 254 -16.95 8.78 -19.91
N GLN A 255 -18.20 8.56 -19.49
CA GLN A 255 -18.97 9.50 -18.68
C GLN A 255 -18.53 9.38 -17.22
N VAL A 256 -17.72 10.34 -16.77
CA VAL A 256 -17.10 10.30 -15.43
C VAL A 256 -18.01 10.78 -14.31
N GLU A 257 -18.93 11.71 -14.58
CA GLU A 257 -19.77 12.33 -13.53
C GLU A 257 -20.65 11.30 -12.78
N PRO A 258 -21.34 10.36 -13.44
CA PRO A 258 -22.12 9.35 -12.72
C PRO A 258 -21.26 8.44 -11.83
N ILE A 259 -20.00 8.21 -12.22
CA ILE A 259 -19.05 7.42 -11.41
C ILE A 259 -18.68 8.24 -10.17
N LEU A 260 -18.27 9.49 -10.35
CA LEU A 260 -17.92 10.39 -9.24
C LEU A 260 -19.08 10.60 -8.27
N ASP A 261 -20.32 10.74 -8.75
CA ASP A 261 -21.51 10.82 -7.90
C ASP A 261 -21.68 9.57 -7.02
N ARG A 262 -21.32 8.38 -7.54
CA ARG A 262 -21.34 7.14 -6.76
C ARG A 262 -20.18 7.03 -5.78
N LEU A 263 -19.00 7.54 -6.14
CA LEU A 263 -17.86 7.60 -5.23
C LEU A 263 -18.11 8.59 -4.08
N ASP A 264 -18.78 9.72 -4.34
CA ASP A 264 -19.21 10.64 -3.29
C ASP A 264 -20.19 9.97 -2.32
N ALA A 265 -21.14 9.19 -2.83
CA ALA A 265 -22.05 8.41 -1.99
C ALA A 265 -21.30 7.34 -1.16
N LEU A 266 -20.28 6.69 -1.73
CA LEU A 266 -19.38 5.79 -1.01
C LEU A 266 -18.65 6.50 0.12
N ARG A 267 -18.12 7.71 -0.10
CA ARG A 267 -17.49 8.52 0.95
C ARG A 267 -18.47 8.82 2.08
N LEU A 268 -19.69 9.25 1.75
CA LEU A 268 -20.71 9.58 2.76
C LEU A 268 -21.13 8.37 3.60
N GLU A 269 -21.29 7.19 2.99
CA GLU A 269 -21.58 5.95 3.71
C GLU A 269 -20.40 5.51 4.58
N THR A 270 -19.16 5.71 4.11
CA THR A 270 -17.94 5.46 4.89
C THR A 270 -17.85 6.42 6.08
N ASP A 271 -18.10 7.71 5.88
CA ASP A 271 -18.12 8.74 6.92
C ASP A 271 -19.23 8.48 7.96
N SER A 272 -20.37 7.95 7.53
CA SER A 272 -21.40 7.47 8.45
C SER A 272 -20.81 6.38 9.34
N LEU A 273 -20.24 5.32 8.75
CA LEU A 273 -19.75 4.16 9.51
C LEU A 273 -18.57 4.50 10.45
N LEU A 274 -17.55 5.18 9.94
CA LEU A 274 -16.26 5.38 10.61
C LEU A 274 -16.13 6.77 11.28
N GLY A 275 -17.09 7.67 11.04
CA GLY A 275 -16.95 9.09 11.35
C GLY A 275 -16.16 9.83 10.28
N ALA A 276 -16.48 11.10 10.07
CA ALA A 276 -15.75 11.97 9.15
C ALA A 276 -14.29 12.14 9.60
N PRO A 277 -13.33 12.23 8.67
CA PRO A 277 -11.92 12.30 9.04
C PRO A 277 -11.60 13.69 9.60
N THR A 278 -10.66 13.78 10.54
CA THR A 278 -10.23 15.06 11.11
C THR A 278 -9.28 15.83 10.18
N GLU A 279 -8.65 15.12 9.25
CA GLU A 279 -7.80 15.66 8.19
C GLU A 279 -8.39 15.26 6.83
N PRO A 280 -8.18 16.04 5.76
CA PRO A 280 -8.58 15.62 4.42
C PRO A 280 -8.02 14.25 4.06
N ASP A 281 -8.80 13.45 3.35
CA ASP A 281 -8.30 12.19 2.83
C ASP A 281 -7.30 12.45 1.70
N PRO A 282 -6.17 11.72 1.65
CA PRO A 282 -5.33 11.72 0.46
C PRO A 282 -6.14 11.32 -0.77
N THR A 283 -5.71 11.78 -1.95
CA THR A 283 -6.40 11.45 -3.20
C THR A 283 -6.56 9.93 -3.35
N VAL A 284 -7.78 9.49 -3.67
CA VAL A 284 -8.13 8.10 -3.94
C VAL A 284 -8.27 7.90 -5.46
N PRO A 285 -7.26 7.35 -6.14
CA PRO A 285 -7.29 7.21 -7.59
C PRO A 285 -8.04 5.94 -8.02
N LEU A 286 -8.90 6.10 -9.03
CA LEU A 286 -9.51 5.03 -9.81
C LEU A 286 -9.01 5.09 -11.25
N LEU A 287 -8.21 4.11 -11.66
CA LEU A 287 -7.71 3.95 -13.02
C LEU A 287 -8.68 3.09 -13.82
N ILE A 288 -9.22 3.60 -14.93
CA ILE A 288 -10.12 2.86 -15.82
C ILE A 288 -9.46 2.70 -17.18
N PHE A 289 -9.09 1.47 -17.50
CA PHE A 289 -8.43 1.09 -18.74
C PHE A 289 -9.46 0.73 -19.81
N ARG A 290 -9.27 1.23 -21.02
CA ARG A 290 -10.05 0.82 -22.19
C ARG A 290 -9.86 -0.66 -22.50
N GLU A 291 -8.63 -1.15 -22.42
CA GLU A 291 -8.27 -2.51 -22.81
C GLU A 291 -7.73 -3.34 -21.64
N ALA A 292 -8.21 -4.58 -21.53
CA ALA A 292 -7.75 -5.52 -20.51
C ALA A 292 -6.25 -5.86 -20.59
N ALA A 293 -5.65 -5.76 -21.77
CA ALA A 293 -4.21 -5.98 -21.95
C ALA A 293 -3.36 -4.85 -21.33
N GLU A 294 -3.80 -3.59 -21.49
CA GLU A 294 -3.13 -2.44 -20.89
C GLU A 294 -3.25 -2.45 -19.37
N PHE A 295 -4.43 -2.82 -18.86
CA PHE A 295 -4.66 -3.06 -17.44
C PHE A 295 -3.69 -4.11 -16.86
N ARG A 296 -3.53 -5.27 -17.52
CA ARG A 296 -2.62 -6.32 -17.02
C ARG A 296 -1.15 -5.89 -17.03
N THR A 297 -0.72 -5.17 -18.07
CA THR A 297 0.67 -4.70 -18.19
C THR A 297 0.98 -3.51 -17.29
N PHE A 298 -0.02 -2.76 -16.83
CA PHE A 298 0.17 -1.65 -15.91
C PHE A 298 0.85 -2.08 -14.60
N PHE A 299 0.46 -3.23 -14.03
CA PHE A 299 1.04 -3.71 -12.78
C PHE A 299 2.52 -4.04 -12.88
N GLU A 300 3.00 -4.46 -14.06
CA GLU A 300 4.43 -4.62 -14.31
C GLU A 300 5.16 -3.27 -14.30
N ARG A 301 4.57 -2.22 -14.93
CA ARG A 301 5.13 -0.85 -14.90
C ARG A 301 5.11 -0.27 -13.50
N LEU A 302 4.01 -0.45 -12.77
CA LEU A 302 3.85 -0.04 -11.37
C LEU A 302 4.88 -0.73 -10.48
N GLY A 303 5.03 -2.06 -10.62
CA GLY A 303 6.04 -2.81 -9.90
C GLY A 303 7.46 -2.34 -10.19
N GLN A 304 7.80 -2.06 -11.45
CA GLN A 304 9.11 -1.49 -11.81
C GLN A 304 9.35 -0.12 -11.15
N ALA A 305 8.36 0.78 -11.18
CA ALA A 305 8.44 2.09 -10.52
C ALA A 305 8.64 1.95 -9.01
N LEU A 306 7.91 1.02 -8.39
CA LEU A 306 7.91 0.75 -6.96
C LEU A 306 9.03 -0.20 -6.51
N GLN A 307 9.85 -0.69 -7.45
CA GLN A 307 10.90 -1.71 -7.22
C GLN A 307 10.39 -2.95 -6.49
N VAL A 308 9.20 -3.41 -6.86
CA VAL A 308 8.57 -4.63 -6.37
C VAL A 308 8.01 -5.45 -7.51
N THR A 309 7.77 -6.73 -7.24
CA THR A 309 7.06 -7.59 -8.18
C THR A 309 5.58 -7.52 -7.88
N VAL A 310 4.78 -7.11 -8.86
CA VAL A 310 3.33 -7.17 -8.79
C VAL A 310 2.88 -8.16 -9.86
N ALA A 311 2.23 -9.25 -9.44
CA ALA A 311 1.74 -10.22 -10.41
C ALA A 311 0.55 -9.61 -11.18
N PRO A 312 0.46 -9.79 -12.51
CA PRO A 312 -0.68 -9.31 -13.28
C PRO A 312 -1.98 -9.94 -12.76
N PRO A 313 -3.02 -9.14 -12.47
CA PRO A 313 -4.29 -9.66 -12.00
C PRO A 313 -4.99 -10.52 -13.06
N ARG A 314 -5.80 -11.48 -12.59
CA ARG A 314 -6.65 -12.33 -13.43
C ARG A 314 -8.09 -11.82 -13.53
N THR A 315 -8.44 -10.85 -12.71
CA THR A 315 -9.75 -10.20 -12.59
C THR A 315 -9.84 -8.98 -13.50
N GLU A 316 -11.03 -8.37 -13.58
CA GLU A 316 -11.25 -7.13 -14.35
C GLU A 316 -11.24 -5.86 -13.47
N GLY A 317 -10.94 -6.03 -12.19
CA GLY A 317 -10.72 -5.00 -11.19
C GLY A 317 -9.69 -5.50 -10.18
N TYR A 318 -8.79 -4.63 -9.75
CA TYR A 318 -7.77 -4.95 -8.77
C TYR A 318 -7.24 -3.68 -8.11
N THR A 319 -7.18 -3.68 -6.79
CA THR A 319 -6.58 -2.61 -5.99
C THR A 319 -5.22 -3.03 -5.47
N ALA A 320 -4.20 -2.22 -5.73
CA ALA A 320 -2.86 -2.44 -5.21
C ALA A 320 -2.28 -1.12 -4.70
N PHE A 321 -1.72 -1.15 -3.48
CA PHE A 321 -1.07 0.01 -2.86
C PHE A 321 -1.96 1.25 -2.80
N GLY A 322 -3.25 1.06 -2.48
CA GLY A 322 -4.23 2.14 -2.46
C GLY A 322 -4.59 2.73 -3.83
N ILE A 323 -4.29 2.03 -4.93
CA ILE A 323 -4.62 2.44 -6.30
C ILE A 323 -5.66 1.46 -6.86
N ALA A 324 -6.89 1.92 -7.02
CA ALA A 324 -7.96 1.13 -7.63
C ALA A 324 -7.79 1.12 -9.15
N CYS A 325 -7.83 -0.06 -9.76
CA CYS A 325 -7.69 -0.21 -11.21
C CYS A 325 -8.77 -1.13 -11.76
N CYS A 326 -9.43 -0.74 -12.85
CA CYS A 326 -10.50 -1.52 -13.47
C CYS A 326 -10.42 -1.48 -15.00
N VAL A 327 -10.99 -2.50 -15.65
CA VAL A 327 -11.24 -2.50 -17.09
C VAL A 327 -12.62 -1.94 -17.36
N ARG A 328 -12.75 -1.13 -18.42
CA ARG A 328 -14.04 -0.66 -18.91
C ARG A 328 -14.91 -1.82 -19.38
N SER A 329 -16.20 -1.76 -19.06
CA SER A 329 -17.23 -2.57 -19.71
C SER A 329 -18.48 -1.74 -19.94
N ASP A 330 -19.05 -1.83 -21.14
CA ASP A 330 -20.29 -1.13 -21.51
C ASP A 330 -21.55 -1.89 -21.05
N GLU A 331 -21.42 -3.11 -20.53
CA GLU A 331 -22.53 -3.97 -20.08
C GLU A 331 -23.31 -3.38 -18.90
N PHE A 332 -22.62 -2.66 -18.00
CA PHE A 332 -23.17 -2.19 -16.72
C PHE A 332 -23.63 -0.73 -16.76
N GLY A 333 -23.79 -0.17 -17.97
CA GLY A 333 -24.02 1.26 -18.13
C GLY A 333 -22.83 2.11 -17.65
N PRO A 334 -23.05 3.37 -17.24
CA PRO A 334 -21.96 4.29 -16.93
C PRO A 334 -21.24 3.97 -15.60
N VAL A 335 -21.88 3.25 -14.67
CA VAL A 335 -21.33 2.94 -13.35
C VAL A 335 -21.24 1.43 -13.16
N ARG A 336 -20.07 0.88 -13.45
CA ARG A 336 -19.80 -0.54 -13.24
C ARG A 336 -19.62 -0.82 -11.74
N PRO A 337 -20.22 -1.89 -11.18
CA PRO A 337 -20.11 -2.19 -9.75
C PRO A 337 -18.68 -2.27 -9.21
N ILE A 338 -17.80 -2.92 -9.98
CA ILE A 338 -16.40 -3.08 -9.58
C ILE A 338 -15.65 -1.74 -9.43
N TYR A 339 -16.10 -0.65 -10.06
CA TYR A 339 -15.50 0.68 -9.85
C TYR A 339 -15.69 1.13 -8.40
N VAL A 340 -16.89 0.90 -7.84
CA VAL A 340 -17.19 1.22 -6.44
C VAL A 340 -16.44 0.27 -5.51
N HIS A 341 -16.40 -1.03 -5.83
CA HIS A 341 -15.71 -2.05 -5.04
C HIS A 341 -14.22 -1.76 -4.87
N GLU A 342 -13.49 -1.59 -5.98
CA GLU A 342 -12.05 -1.35 -5.93
C GLU A 342 -11.72 0.02 -5.32
N THR A 343 -12.51 1.05 -5.64
CA THR A 343 -12.31 2.37 -5.01
C THR A 343 -12.58 2.32 -3.51
N CYS A 344 -13.53 1.48 -3.06
CA CYS A 344 -13.76 1.25 -1.65
C CYS A 344 -12.52 0.66 -0.96
N HIS A 345 -11.85 -0.32 -1.56
CA HIS A 345 -10.59 -0.84 -1.02
C HIS A 345 -9.56 0.28 -0.85
N ALA A 346 -9.36 1.10 -1.88
CA ALA A 346 -8.40 2.21 -1.84
C ALA A 346 -8.77 3.27 -0.78
N LEU A 347 -10.05 3.57 -0.60
CA LEU A 347 -10.52 4.49 0.44
C LEU A 347 -10.32 3.88 1.84
N LEU A 348 -10.75 2.64 2.05
CA LEU A 348 -10.67 1.95 3.33
C LEU A 348 -9.22 1.79 3.80
N GLU A 349 -8.26 1.54 2.92
CA GLU A 349 -6.85 1.47 3.30
C GLU A 349 -6.38 2.75 4.02
N ARG A 350 -6.81 3.91 3.51
CA ARG A 350 -6.46 5.23 4.06
C ARG A 350 -7.24 5.58 5.32
N ARG A 351 -8.50 5.14 5.41
CA ARG A 351 -9.41 5.43 6.53
C ARG A 351 -9.19 4.52 7.72
N LEU A 352 -9.00 3.22 7.47
CA LEU A 352 -8.74 2.22 8.50
C LEU A 352 -7.25 2.12 8.84
N GLY A 353 -6.36 2.59 7.97
CA GLY A 353 -4.93 2.43 8.17
C GLY A 353 -4.48 0.96 8.11
N LEU A 354 -5.27 0.11 7.46
CA LEU A 354 -5.08 -1.34 7.30
C LEU A 354 -4.96 -1.65 5.81
N SER A 355 -3.99 -2.47 5.42
CA SER A 355 -3.79 -2.82 4.01
C SER A 355 -4.82 -3.86 3.54
N ASN A 356 -5.30 -3.74 2.30
CA ASN A 356 -6.16 -4.77 1.73
C ASN A 356 -5.37 -6.07 1.51
N ARG A 357 -5.84 -7.16 2.11
CA ARG A 357 -5.28 -8.51 1.95
C ARG A 357 -6.31 -9.50 1.39
N ASN A 358 -7.35 -8.99 0.73
CA ASN A 358 -8.50 -9.75 0.21
C ASN A 358 -9.17 -10.60 1.29
N GLU A 359 -9.27 -10.06 2.50
CA GLU A 359 -9.79 -10.73 3.69
C GLU A 359 -11.25 -10.35 3.94
N TRP A 360 -11.84 -10.83 5.03
CA TRP A 360 -13.26 -10.61 5.31
C TRP A 360 -13.65 -9.14 5.57
N LEU A 361 -12.77 -8.31 6.13
CA LEU A 361 -13.13 -6.95 6.52
C LEU A 361 -13.22 -6.04 5.29
N HIS A 362 -12.16 -6.01 4.48
CA HIS A 362 -12.08 -5.25 3.25
C HIS A 362 -13.09 -5.76 2.23
N GLU A 363 -13.15 -7.08 1.97
CA GLU A 363 -14.10 -7.61 0.99
C GLU A 363 -15.55 -7.53 1.47
N GLY A 364 -15.78 -7.67 2.78
CA GLY A 364 -17.10 -7.50 3.38
C GLY A 364 -17.60 -6.05 3.30
N LEU A 365 -16.76 -5.07 3.65
CA LEU A 365 -17.11 -3.65 3.54
C LEU A 365 -17.28 -3.20 2.09
N ALA A 366 -16.39 -3.60 1.19
CA ALA A 366 -16.48 -3.26 -0.23
C ALA A 366 -17.76 -3.84 -0.87
N SER A 367 -18.06 -5.11 -0.60
CA SER A 367 -19.29 -5.76 -1.05
C SER A 367 -20.55 -5.10 -0.46
N HIS A 368 -20.50 -4.72 0.83
CA HIS A 368 -21.59 -4.05 1.52
C HIS A 368 -21.93 -2.70 0.87
N PHE A 369 -20.92 -1.84 0.69
CA PHE A 369 -21.13 -0.54 0.06
C PHE A 369 -21.52 -0.66 -1.40
N GLN A 370 -20.91 -1.57 -2.17
CA GLN A 370 -21.31 -1.85 -3.56
C GLN A 370 -22.79 -2.23 -3.64
N SER A 371 -23.23 -3.19 -2.82
CA SER A 371 -24.61 -3.69 -2.84
C SER A 371 -25.61 -2.58 -2.51
N ARG A 372 -25.35 -1.81 -1.43
CA ARG A 372 -26.20 -0.68 -1.02
C ARG A 372 -26.28 0.43 -2.08
N LEU A 373 -25.15 0.75 -2.69
CA LEU A 373 -25.05 1.83 -3.66
C LEU A 373 -25.51 1.42 -5.05
N LEU A 374 -25.71 0.15 -5.38
CA LEU A 374 -26.09 -0.23 -6.76
C LEU A 374 -27.37 -1.03 -6.84
N ALA A 375 -28.14 -1.07 -5.74
CA ALA A 375 -29.47 -1.68 -5.67
C ALA A 375 -29.50 -3.12 -6.23
N GLN A 376 -28.50 -3.92 -5.88
CA GLN A 376 -28.34 -5.31 -6.36
C GLN A 376 -29.20 -6.30 -5.55
N ASP A 377 -30.47 -5.97 -5.31
CA ASP A 377 -31.34 -6.68 -4.35
C ASP A 377 -31.59 -8.15 -4.70
N GLU A 378 -31.66 -8.48 -5.99
CA GLU A 378 -31.87 -9.86 -6.44
C GLU A 378 -30.61 -10.73 -6.25
N ASP A 379 -29.44 -10.21 -6.62
CA ASP A 379 -28.16 -10.86 -6.36
C ASP A 379 -27.94 -11.05 -4.86
N ARG A 380 -28.28 -10.02 -4.06
CA ARG A 380 -28.21 -10.07 -2.60
C ARG A 380 -29.11 -11.17 -2.03
N ARG A 381 -30.36 -11.33 -2.49
CA ARG A 381 -31.25 -12.42 -2.02
C ARG A 381 -30.76 -13.80 -2.43
N ARG A 382 -30.19 -13.96 -3.63
CA ARG A 382 -29.53 -15.21 -4.05
C ARG A 382 -28.36 -15.54 -3.13
N ALA A 383 -27.51 -14.56 -2.84
CA ALA A 383 -26.40 -14.71 -1.92
C ALA A 383 -26.87 -15.11 -0.51
N ALA A 384 -27.89 -14.44 0.04
CA ALA A 384 -28.46 -14.78 1.35
C ALA A 384 -28.98 -16.23 1.41
N THR A 385 -29.54 -16.73 0.31
CA THR A 385 -29.99 -18.11 0.20
C THR A 385 -28.83 -19.08 0.26
N ALA A 386 -27.76 -18.83 -0.51
CA ALA A 386 -26.56 -19.66 -0.57
C ALA A 386 -25.82 -19.71 0.78
N VAL A 387 -25.57 -18.55 1.39
CA VAL A 387 -24.85 -18.45 2.68
C VAL A 387 -25.53 -19.25 3.78
N VAL A 388 -26.86 -19.17 3.89
CA VAL A 388 -27.57 -19.92 4.94
C VAL A 388 -27.63 -21.43 4.62
N ALA A 389 -27.53 -21.82 3.35
CA ALA A 389 -27.49 -23.23 2.97
C ALA A 389 -26.13 -23.87 3.33
N GLU A 390 -25.03 -23.16 3.07
CA GLU A 390 -23.67 -23.66 3.27
C GLU A 390 -22.77 -22.60 3.91
N PRO A 391 -22.99 -22.23 5.19
CA PRO A 391 -22.24 -21.14 5.81
C PRO A 391 -20.81 -21.54 6.13
N ALA A 392 -19.83 -20.70 5.79
CA ALA A 392 -18.43 -20.92 6.14
C ALA A 392 -18.22 -20.96 7.65
N ALA A 393 -17.10 -21.57 8.02
CA ALA A 393 -16.66 -21.60 9.39
C ALA A 393 -15.95 -20.28 9.75
N TRP A 394 -16.39 -19.65 10.85
CA TRP A 394 -15.88 -18.35 11.28
C TRP A 394 -14.38 -18.31 11.57
N PRO A 395 -13.73 -19.36 12.12
CA PRO A 395 -12.28 -19.36 12.30
C PRO A 395 -11.50 -19.15 11.00
N GLU A 396 -12.00 -19.68 9.89
CA GLU A 396 -11.43 -19.54 8.56
C GLU A 396 -11.72 -18.14 7.99
N LEU A 397 -13.00 -17.73 7.98
CA LEU A 397 -13.45 -16.44 7.48
C LEU A 397 -12.79 -15.26 8.21
N LEU A 398 -12.74 -15.32 9.54
CA LEU A 398 -12.27 -14.23 10.41
C LEU A 398 -10.81 -14.38 10.82
N SER A 399 -10.04 -15.19 10.10
CA SER A 399 -8.62 -15.42 10.40
C SER A 399 -7.73 -14.21 10.08
N GLY A 400 -8.23 -13.24 9.31
CA GLY A 400 -7.43 -12.14 8.75
C GLY A 400 -6.54 -12.56 7.57
N LYS A 401 -6.77 -13.76 7.01
CA LYS A 401 -6.15 -14.25 5.79
C LYS A 401 -7.04 -13.96 4.57
N PRO A 402 -6.50 -14.01 3.34
CA PRO A 402 -7.32 -13.92 2.15
C PRO A 402 -8.45 -14.97 2.16
N ILE A 403 -9.65 -14.56 1.79
CA ILE A 403 -10.84 -15.42 1.66
C ILE A 403 -11.16 -15.70 0.19
N ALA A 404 -11.91 -16.76 -0.09
CA ALA A 404 -12.31 -17.06 -1.46
C ALA A 404 -13.41 -16.09 -1.92
N LEU A 405 -13.57 -15.95 -3.24
CA LEU A 405 -14.62 -15.10 -3.82
C LEU A 405 -16.02 -15.50 -3.34
N ASP A 406 -16.28 -16.80 -3.20
CA ASP A 406 -17.56 -17.34 -2.76
C ASP A 406 -17.89 -16.94 -1.31
N ASP A 407 -16.87 -16.58 -0.51
CA ASP A 407 -17.03 -16.15 0.88
C ASP A 407 -17.32 -14.64 1.00
N TYR A 408 -17.24 -13.85 -0.08
CA TYR A 408 -17.43 -12.39 -0.02
C TYR A 408 -18.84 -12.02 0.42
N ALA A 409 -19.84 -12.78 -0.02
CA ALA A 409 -21.22 -12.62 0.42
C ALA A 409 -21.36 -12.83 1.93
N GLU A 410 -20.65 -13.81 2.50
CA GLU A 410 -20.68 -14.06 3.95
C GLU A 410 -20.05 -12.92 4.73
N ALA A 411 -18.89 -12.46 4.28
CA ALA A 411 -18.21 -11.30 4.85
C ALA A 411 -19.09 -10.05 4.81
N MET A 412 -19.78 -9.81 3.69
CA MET A 412 -20.75 -8.72 3.52
C MET A 412 -21.89 -8.83 4.55
N PHE A 413 -22.54 -9.99 4.65
CA PHE A 413 -23.64 -10.16 5.61
C PHE A 413 -23.19 -10.07 7.06
N LEU A 414 -21.95 -10.45 7.37
CA LEU A 414 -21.39 -10.24 8.70
C LEU A 414 -21.24 -8.74 9.01
N VAL A 415 -20.67 -7.96 8.08
CA VAL A 415 -20.55 -6.50 8.23
C VAL A 415 -21.93 -5.85 8.38
N GLU A 416 -22.91 -6.24 7.55
CA GLU A 416 -24.28 -5.75 7.67
C GLU A 416 -24.88 -6.07 9.04
N TRP A 417 -24.73 -7.31 9.50
CA TRP A 417 -25.26 -7.71 10.80
C TRP A 417 -24.59 -6.96 11.96
N LEU A 418 -23.27 -6.76 11.92
CA LEU A 418 -22.52 -6.00 12.92
C LEU A 418 -22.93 -4.52 12.96
N THR A 419 -23.34 -3.96 11.82
CA THR A 419 -23.68 -2.54 11.68
C THR A 419 -25.18 -2.25 11.76
N ALA A 420 -26.04 -3.28 11.72
CA ALA A 420 -27.50 -3.15 11.73
C ALA A 420 -28.11 -2.69 13.07
N ASP A 421 -27.36 -2.79 14.17
CA ASP A 421 -27.76 -2.31 15.50
C ASP A 421 -26.73 -1.31 16.03
N GLU A 422 -27.19 -0.21 16.62
CA GLU A 422 -26.31 0.87 17.09
C GLU A 422 -25.30 0.38 18.15
N GLY A 423 -25.74 -0.49 19.06
CA GLY A 423 -24.88 -1.03 20.12
C GLY A 423 -23.80 -1.96 19.57
N ARG A 424 -24.15 -2.83 18.61
CA ARG A 424 -23.16 -3.70 17.92
C ARG A 424 -22.22 -2.89 17.04
N ARG A 425 -22.73 -1.89 16.32
CA ARG A 425 -21.94 -0.99 15.48
C ARG A 425 -20.88 -0.25 16.28
N ALA A 426 -21.23 0.31 17.44
CA ALA A 426 -20.27 1.02 18.29
C ALA A 426 -19.10 0.13 18.70
N LYS A 427 -19.39 -1.10 19.18
CA LYS A 427 -18.35 -2.07 19.53
C LYS A 427 -17.54 -2.57 18.33
N PHE A 428 -18.17 -2.67 17.15
CA PHE A 428 -17.46 -3.01 15.93
C PHE A 428 -16.46 -1.92 15.55
N VAL A 429 -16.84 -0.64 15.61
CA VAL A 429 -15.94 0.49 15.38
C VAL A 429 -14.78 0.50 16.39
N GLU A 430 -15.03 0.22 17.67
CA GLU A 430 -13.95 0.04 18.66
C GLU A 430 -12.99 -1.11 18.29
N ALA A 431 -13.52 -2.22 17.76
CA ALA A 431 -12.70 -3.33 17.29
C ALA A 431 -11.84 -2.96 16.07
N LEU A 432 -12.32 -2.10 15.16
CA LEU A 432 -11.54 -1.62 14.02
C LEU A 432 -10.28 -0.86 14.48
N GLU A 433 -10.38 -0.05 15.54
CA GLU A 433 -9.21 0.64 16.11
C GLU A 433 -8.20 -0.33 16.74
N ALA A 434 -8.67 -1.43 17.35
CA ALA A 434 -7.79 -2.49 17.84
C ALA A 434 -7.08 -3.19 16.67
N MET A 435 -7.82 -3.55 15.62
CA MET A 435 -7.24 -4.14 14.40
C MET A 435 -6.17 -3.24 13.78
N ARG A 436 -6.45 -1.94 13.66
CA ARG A 436 -5.53 -0.92 13.15
C ARG A 436 -4.24 -0.83 13.96
N ARG A 437 -4.34 -0.89 15.29
CA ARG A 437 -3.18 -0.85 16.19
C ARG A 437 -2.29 -2.09 16.02
N ASP A 438 -2.92 -3.26 15.92
CA ASP A 438 -2.23 -4.55 15.85
C ASP A 438 -1.71 -4.88 14.44
N GLY A 439 -2.26 -4.20 13.42
CA GLY A 439 -2.03 -4.52 12.02
C GLY A 439 -2.54 -5.91 11.69
N SER A 440 -3.77 -6.22 12.14
CA SER A 440 -4.40 -7.50 11.87
C SER A 440 -5.91 -7.38 11.90
N THR A 441 -6.57 -8.03 10.95
CA THR A 441 -8.03 -8.15 10.88
C THR A 441 -8.53 -9.50 11.39
N THR A 442 -7.68 -10.26 12.09
CA THR A 442 -8.12 -11.47 12.80
C THR A 442 -9.18 -11.12 13.84
N PHE A 443 -10.36 -11.75 13.76
CA PHE A 443 -11.54 -11.38 14.54
C PHE A 443 -12.39 -12.60 14.96
N VAL A 444 -11.78 -13.78 15.12
CA VAL A 444 -12.48 -15.06 15.36
C VAL A 444 -13.45 -15.01 16.55
N ASP A 445 -13.02 -14.45 17.69
CA ASP A 445 -13.85 -14.31 18.90
C ASP A 445 -14.60 -12.96 18.96
N GLY A 446 -14.46 -12.16 17.92
CA GLY A 446 -14.99 -10.81 17.84
C GLY A 446 -16.50 -10.74 17.91
N PRO A 447 -17.26 -11.48 17.07
CA PRO A 447 -18.72 -11.51 17.14
C PRO A 447 -19.26 -11.93 18.52
N ALA A 448 -18.62 -12.91 19.16
CA ALA A 448 -18.96 -13.36 20.51
C ALA A 448 -18.75 -12.23 21.54
N THR A 449 -17.63 -11.53 21.45
CA THR A 449 -17.30 -10.38 22.32
C THR A 449 -18.28 -9.22 22.13
N ILE A 450 -18.64 -8.89 20.88
CA ILE A 450 -19.58 -7.82 20.56
C ILE A 450 -20.97 -8.13 21.12
N THR A 451 -21.46 -9.36 20.93
CA THR A 451 -22.80 -9.78 21.35
C THR A 451 -22.89 -10.18 22.83
N GLY A 452 -21.77 -10.49 23.47
CA GLY A 452 -21.76 -11.06 24.83
C GLY A 452 -22.26 -12.51 24.90
N ARG A 453 -22.24 -13.23 23.77
CA ARG A 453 -22.72 -14.63 23.64
C ARG A 453 -21.55 -15.57 23.33
N SER A 454 -21.80 -16.88 23.36
CA SER A 454 -20.84 -17.84 22.78
C SER A 454 -20.74 -17.67 21.26
N THR A 455 -19.62 -18.13 20.68
CA THR A 455 -19.39 -18.08 19.23
C THR A 455 -20.50 -18.79 18.45
N GLU A 456 -20.95 -19.95 18.92
CA GLU A 456 -22.04 -20.72 18.29
C GLU A 456 -23.37 -19.97 18.35
N ALA A 457 -23.67 -19.34 19.49
CA ALA A 457 -24.90 -18.59 19.68
C ALA A 457 -24.92 -17.30 18.83
N ALA A 458 -23.79 -16.58 18.75
CA ALA A 458 -23.64 -15.43 17.88
C ALA A 458 -23.79 -15.82 16.39
N ARG A 459 -23.20 -16.97 15.99
CA ARG A 459 -23.31 -17.48 14.62
C ARG A 459 -24.74 -17.88 14.27
N ALA A 460 -25.46 -18.53 15.19
CA ALA A 460 -26.87 -18.84 15.00
C ALA A 460 -27.74 -17.57 14.87
N GLU A 461 -27.49 -16.56 15.69
CA GLU A 461 -28.18 -15.26 15.61
C GLU A 461 -27.93 -14.56 14.26
N TRP A 462 -26.70 -14.61 13.77
CA TRP A 462 -26.33 -14.08 12.46
C TRP A 462 -27.04 -14.80 11.31
N LEU A 463 -27.07 -16.14 11.31
CA LEU A 463 -27.77 -16.93 10.26
C LEU A 463 -29.28 -16.73 10.28
N ASP A 464 -29.88 -16.61 11.47
CA ASP A 464 -31.29 -16.23 11.62
C ASP A 464 -31.55 -14.84 11.05
N TRP A 465 -30.66 -13.88 11.32
CA TRP A 465 -30.76 -12.54 10.76
C TRP A 465 -30.68 -12.56 9.23
N ILE A 466 -29.74 -13.31 8.62
CA ILE A 466 -29.64 -13.45 7.15
C ILE A 466 -30.91 -14.10 6.58
N SER A 467 -31.44 -15.12 7.26
CA SER A 467 -32.65 -15.80 6.81
C SER A 467 -33.86 -14.87 6.69
N ARG A 468 -33.91 -13.81 7.52
CA ARG A 468 -34.92 -12.75 7.45
C ARG A 468 -34.69 -11.73 6.32
N GLN A 469 -33.53 -11.76 5.66
CA GLN A 469 -33.19 -10.90 4.52
C GLN A 469 -33.54 -11.52 3.15
N ARG A 470 -33.97 -12.79 3.14
CA ARG A 470 -34.26 -13.57 1.91
C ARG A 470 -35.50 -13.10 1.15
#